data_AF-X0TEF2-F1
#
_entry.id   AF-X0TEF2-F1
#
_cell.length_a   1.000
_cell.length_b   1.000
_cell.length_c   1.000
_cell.angle_alpha   90.00
_cell.angle_beta   90.00
_cell.angle_gamma   90.00
#
_symmetry.space_group_name_H-M   'P 1'
#
loop_
_entity.id
_entity.type
_entity.pdbx_description
1 polymer ?
#
loop_
_entity_poly.entity_id
_entity_poly.type
_entity_poly.pdbx_seq_one_letter_code
_entity_poly.pdbx_strand_id
1 'polypeptide(L)'
;ASLGAAGSTLWLMDATYASAATLTVAYGVKIISMCGGSTVDRTDAGSVFDFTHATGASVLEALTITGHDTAGTDYAIELSDTGGSLAIIDCIIGKAGDTNPTQILSSGATSALALNIFDSVIYGSNAHLGISWSHLNASSALNIVQTDIYSKVLINSPNVGVIDIKESRLHATGAGQELLITDADTVTIANSEIDGEIEQTDINGQTVLRECYVNDLIDIDAGAFYIYDSHITGIIDNDSVGLVQIYNSYVTGAVDSGAAGTMTLVNSFFEGAVSETVGAITTRGCSFPGGISSIATLTSKQFILPGTVFTIGTGGDYPATYAGITACIADANANDTLIFLDDAFTIATATIDVTKALRFKSLNGGTAITGTTGWALFTISHTSGNTRFEDFDFYSADTAATDHIFDFTTAGGSIFLDRCTIGQPGDTLAIEIDVADHANALVLIINDCAIGGDNAVAQS
;
A
#
# COMPACT_ATOMS: atom_id res chain seq x y z
N ALA A 1 -41.70 -21.21 -8.58
CA ALA A 1 -41.84 -22.61 -8.09
C ALA A 1 -41.05 -22.76 -6.80
N SER A 2 -41.54 -23.50 -5.80
CA SER A 2 -40.81 -23.71 -4.53
C SER A 2 -39.78 -24.83 -4.69
N LEU A 3 -38.49 -24.53 -4.54
CA LEU A 3 -37.42 -25.53 -4.58
C LEU A 3 -37.09 -26.04 -3.17
N GLY A 4 -37.31 -27.34 -2.97
CA GLY A 4 -36.77 -28.12 -1.85
C GLY A 4 -37.49 -27.98 -0.51
N ALA A 5 -37.27 -28.96 0.36
CA ALA A 5 -37.49 -28.84 1.80
C ALA A 5 -36.15 -28.55 2.49
N ALA A 6 -36.15 -28.03 3.71
CA ALA A 6 -34.89 -27.68 4.35
C ALA A 6 -33.92 -28.85 4.51
N GLY A 7 -32.65 -28.62 4.20
CA GLY A 7 -31.59 -29.65 4.18
C GLY A 7 -31.51 -30.47 2.89
N SER A 8 -32.25 -30.08 1.83
CA SER A 8 -32.22 -30.80 0.54
C SER A 8 -31.03 -30.36 -0.33
N THR A 9 -30.50 -31.27 -1.13
CA THR A 9 -29.57 -30.92 -2.22
C THR A 9 -30.27 -31.09 -3.55
N LEU A 10 -30.31 -30.02 -4.35
CA LEU A 10 -30.75 -30.05 -5.73
C LEU A 10 -29.53 -30.14 -6.65
N TRP A 11 -29.45 -31.22 -7.41
CA TRP A 11 -28.42 -31.41 -8.42
C TRP A 11 -28.98 -31.05 -9.79
N LEU A 12 -28.39 -30.06 -10.44
CA LEU A 12 -28.67 -29.70 -11.83
C LEU A 12 -27.64 -30.43 -12.72
N MET A 13 -28.15 -31.17 -13.70
CA MET A 13 -27.33 -31.90 -14.67
C MET A 13 -27.57 -31.30 -16.06
N ASP A 14 -26.62 -30.51 -16.54
CA ASP A 14 -26.57 -29.97 -17.91
C ASP A 14 -27.93 -29.44 -18.40
N ALA A 15 -28.51 -28.54 -17.59
CA ALA A 15 -29.85 -28.02 -17.81
C ALA A 15 -29.79 -26.51 -18.03
N THR A 16 -30.41 -26.04 -19.12
CA THR A 16 -30.82 -24.65 -19.26
C THR A 16 -32.23 -24.53 -18.70
N TYR A 17 -32.37 -23.92 -17.52
CA TYR A 17 -33.67 -23.65 -16.93
C TYR A 17 -34.10 -22.23 -17.28
N ALA A 18 -34.92 -22.09 -18.32
CA ALA A 18 -35.56 -20.83 -18.68
C ALA A 18 -36.95 -20.76 -18.03
N SER A 19 -37.17 -19.80 -17.14
CA SER A 19 -38.44 -19.61 -16.44
C SER A 19 -38.90 -18.17 -16.48
N ALA A 20 -40.19 -17.95 -16.72
CA ALA A 20 -40.85 -16.66 -16.57
C ALA A 20 -41.14 -16.30 -15.09
N ALA A 21 -40.93 -17.24 -14.16
CA ALA A 21 -41.24 -17.07 -12.75
C ALA A 21 -40.00 -17.19 -11.86
N THR A 22 -39.95 -16.37 -10.80
CA THR A 22 -38.98 -16.45 -9.69
C THR A 22 -38.89 -17.88 -9.13
N LEU A 23 -37.67 -18.37 -8.93
CA LEU A 23 -37.42 -19.57 -8.14
C LEU A 23 -37.32 -19.18 -6.67
N THR A 24 -38.39 -19.42 -5.93
CA THR A 24 -38.38 -19.28 -4.47
C THR A 24 -37.69 -20.51 -3.88
N VAL A 25 -36.56 -20.31 -3.21
CA VAL A 25 -35.76 -21.42 -2.65
C VAL A 25 -36.02 -21.54 -1.15
N ALA A 26 -36.37 -22.75 -0.70
CA ALA A 26 -36.49 -23.02 0.74
C ALA A 26 -35.11 -23.08 1.42
N TYR A 27 -35.04 -22.80 2.72
CA TYR A 27 -33.78 -22.71 3.48
C TYR A 27 -32.99 -24.00 3.58
N GLY A 28 -31.67 -23.92 3.73
CA GLY A 28 -30.85 -25.13 3.89
C GLY A 28 -30.76 -25.95 2.60
N VAL A 29 -31.07 -25.33 1.46
CA VAL A 29 -30.96 -25.98 0.16
C VAL A 29 -29.58 -25.70 -0.41
N LYS A 30 -28.95 -26.77 -0.86
CA LYS A 30 -27.72 -26.71 -1.64
C LYS A 30 -28.08 -26.95 -3.11
N ILE A 31 -27.83 -25.99 -3.99
CA ILE A 31 -28.03 -26.13 -5.43
C ILE A 31 -26.67 -26.26 -6.09
N ILE A 32 -26.43 -27.38 -6.77
CA ILE A 32 -25.13 -27.71 -7.37
C ILE A 32 -25.32 -28.08 -8.83
N SER A 33 -24.52 -27.50 -9.73
CA SER A 33 -24.35 -28.02 -11.09
C SER A 33 -23.31 -29.15 -11.09
N MET A 34 -23.65 -30.34 -11.60
CA MET A 34 -22.70 -31.47 -11.64
C MET A 34 -21.72 -31.43 -12.82
N CYS A 35 -22.02 -30.64 -13.85
CA CYS A 35 -21.31 -30.74 -15.13
C CYS A 35 -20.49 -29.48 -15.50
N GLY A 36 -20.55 -28.43 -14.68
CA GLY A 36 -20.12 -27.08 -15.09
C GLY A 36 -21.04 -26.53 -16.19
N GLY A 37 -21.61 -25.33 -16.01
CA GLY A 37 -22.39 -24.69 -17.07
C GLY A 37 -23.89 -24.99 -17.11
N SER A 38 -24.50 -25.49 -16.03
CA SER A 38 -25.97 -25.40 -15.91
C SER A 38 -26.34 -23.93 -15.86
N THR A 39 -27.18 -23.49 -16.79
CA THR A 39 -27.62 -22.09 -16.88
C THR A 39 -29.02 -21.96 -16.31
N VAL A 40 -29.19 -21.09 -15.33
CA VAL A 40 -30.52 -20.68 -14.87
C VAL A 40 -30.76 -19.29 -15.43
N ASP A 41 -31.71 -19.20 -16.35
CA ASP A 41 -32.02 -18.00 -17.09
C ASP A 41 -33.46 -17.55 -16.81
N ARG A 42 -33.64 -16.25 -16.61
CA ARG A 42 -34.97 -15.65 -16.46
C ARG A 42 -35.21 -14.66 -17.59
N THR A 43 -36.33 -14.83 -18.29
CA THR A 43 -36.67 -14.05 -19.50
C THR A 43 -37.57 -12.85 -19.23
N ASP A 44 -38.11 -12.72 -18.01
CA ASP A 44 -39.14 -11.74 -17.63
C ASP A 44 -38.72 -11.02 -16.34
N ALA A 45 -39.29 -9.81 -16.10
CA ALA A 45 -39.00 -8.97 -14.93
C ALA A 45 -39.06 -9.72 -13.56
N GLY A 46 -37.96 -9.77 -12.81
CA GLY A 46 -37.80 -10.10 -11.38
C GLY A 46 -36.52 -10.90 -11.05
N SER A 47 -36.40 -11.41 -9.82
CA SER A 47 -35.21 -12.16 -9.37
C SER A 47 -35.09 -13.60 -9.89
N VAL A 48 -33.91 -14.08 -10.33
CA VAL A 48 -33.77 -15.52 -10.72
C VAL A 48 -33.98 -16.40 -9.50
N PHE A 49 -33.24 -16.10 -8.42
CA PHE A 49 -33.40 -16.71 -7.11
C PHE A 49 -33.88 -15.68 -6.09
N ASP A 50 -34.94 -16.02 -5.37
CA ASP A 50 -35.46 -15.24 -4.24
C ASP A 50 -35.39 -16.07 -2.96
N PHE A 51 -34.63 -15.57 -2.00
CA PHE A 51 -34.52 -16.12 -0.66
C PHE A 51 -35.26 -15.21 0.33
N THR A 52 -36.59 -15.25 0.30
CA THR A 52 -37.46 -14.52 1.25
C THR A 52 -37.63 -15.30 2.58
N HIS A 53 -37.61 -14.64 3.74
CA HIS A 53 -37.94 -15.21 5.08
C HIS A 53 -36.96 -16.28 5.65
N ALA A 54 -35.66 -15.99 5.68
CA ALA A 54 -34.60 -16.96 6.00
C ALA A 54 -34.34 -17.31 7.44
N THR A 55 -34.18 -18.60 7.71
CA THR A 55 -33.40 -19.10 8.85
C THR A 55 -32.51 -20.25 8.38
N GLY A 56 -31.17 -20.11 8.46
CA GLY A 56 -30.20 -21.17 8.09
C GLY A 56 -29.24 -20.83 6.93
N ALA A 57 -28.37 -21.77 6.58
CA ALA A 57 -27.33 -21.61 5.55
C ALA A 57 -27.71 -22.26 4.21
N SER A 58 -27.67 -21.51 3.11
CA SER A 58 -27.93 -21.97 1.74
C SER A 58 -26.65 -21.87 0.88
N VAL A 59 -26.55 -22.69 -0.16
CA VAL A 59 -25.36 -22.73 -1.02
C VAL A 59 -25.77 -22.82 -2.50
N LEU A 60 -25.21 -21.93 -3.33
CA LEU A 60 -25.23 -21.99 -4.78
C LEU A 60 -23.81 -22.34 -5.25
N GLU A 61 -23.67 -23.43 -6.03
CA GLU A 61 -22.35 -23.94 -6.42
C GLU A 61 -22.29 -24.33 -7.91
N ALA A 62 -21.25 -23.88 -8.62
CA ALA A 62 -20.96 -24.24 -10.02
C ALA A 62 -22.02 -23.80 -11.04
N LEU A 63 -22.77 -22.73 -10.78
CA LEU A 63 -23.90 -22.28 -11.60
C LEU A 63 -23.54 -21.13 -12.54
N THR A 64 -24.14 -21.10 -13.72
CA THR A 64 -24.26 -19.88 -14.52
C THR A 64 -25.66 -19.31 -14.31
N ILE A 65 -25.77 -18.08 -13.82
CA ILE A 65 -27.04 -17.43 -13.48
C ILE A 65 -27.15 -16.17 -14.33
N THR A 66 -28.12 -16.13 -15.24
CA THR A 66 -28.37 -14.95 -16.07
C THR A 66 -29.77 -14.44 -15.80
N GLY A 67 -29.90 -13.14 -15.57
CA GLY A 67 -31.18 -12.45 -15.57
C GLY A 67 -31.25 -11.60 -16.83
N HIS A 68 -32.34 -11.68 -17.59
CA HIS A 68 -32.52 -10.87 -18.79
C HIS A 68 -33.64 -9.86 -18.56
N ASP A 69 -33.30 -8.58 -18.42
CA ASP A 69 -34.30 -7.52 -18.28
C ASP A 69 -34.05 -6.33 -19.19
N THR A 70 -35.01 -6.06 -20.07
CA THR A 70 -35.04 -4.84 -20.90
C THR A 70 -35.40 -3.55 -20.14
N ALA A 71 -35.84 -3.63 -18.87
CA ALA A 71 -36.37 -2.51 -18.08
C ALA A 71 -35.45 -1.98 -16.97
N GLY A 72 -34.37 -2.69 -16.63
CA GLY A 72 -33.34 -2.21 -15.70
C GLY A 72 -33.64 -2.39 -14.21
N THR A 73 -34.57 -3.28 -13.83
CA THR A 73 -35.07 -3.41 -12.45
C THR A 73 -34.82 -4.78 -11.81
N ASP A 74 -34.14 -5.69 -12.51
CA ASP A 74 -34.04 -7.09 -12.11
C ASP A 74 -32.73 -7.48 -11.41
N TYR A 75 -32.85 -8.51 -10.57
CA TYR A 75 -31.77 -9.08 -9.76
C TYR A 75 -31.49 -10.52 -10.23
N ALA A 76 -30.23 -10.97 -10.32
CA ALA A 76 -29.99 -12.41 -10.42
C ALA A 76 -30.38 -13.10 -9.11
N ILE A 77 -30.04 -12.48 -7.99
CA ILE A 77 -30.26 -13.05 -6.67
C ILE A 77 -30.79 -11.95 -5.77
N GLU A 78 -31.94 -12.21 -5.15
CA GLU A 78 -32.54 -11.31 -4.17
C GLU A 78 -32.61 -12.00 -2.81
N LEU A 79 -32.11 -11.29 -1.79
CA LEU A 79 -32.13 -11.68 -0.39
C LEU A 79 -33.03 -10.70 0.35
N SER A 80 -34.18 -11.16 0.83
CA SER A 80 -35.17 -10.31 1.52
C SER A 80 -35.67 -10.94 2.82
N ASP A 81 -35.68 -10.16 3.90
CA ASP A 81 -36.13 -10.58 5.25
C ASP A 81 -35.45 -11.87 5.77
N THR A 82 -34.12 -11.88 5.81
CA THR A 82 -33.30 -13.08 6.06
C THR A 82 -32.49 -13.01 7.35
N GLY A 83 -32.53 -14.08 8.16
CA GLY A 83 -31.66 -14.33 9.31
C GLY A 83 -30.73 -15.53 9.09
N GLY A 84 -30.08 -15.59 7.92
CA GLY A 84 -29.35 -16.77 7.44
C GLY A 84 -28.01 -16.45 6.79
N SER A 85 -27.39 -17.45 6.17
CA SER A 85 -26.19 -17.26 5.35
C SER A 85 -26.40 -17.82 3.94
N LEU A 86 -25.86 -17.14 2.94
CA LEU A 86 -25.78 -17.63 1.58
C LEU A 86 -24.31 -17.73 1.19
N ALA A 87 -23.90 -18.89 0.66
CA ALA A 87 -22.63 -19.03 -0.03
C ALA A 87 -22.86 -19.18 -1.53
N ILE A 88 -22.15 -18.39 -2.32
CA ILE A 88 -22.07 -18.47 -3.79
C ILE A 88 -20.65 -18.91 -4.09
N ILE A 89 -20.48 -20.07 -4.71
CA ILE A 89 -19.17 -20.70 -4.92
C ILE A 89 -19.06 -21.11 -6.38
N ASP A 90 -17.96 -20.76 -7.05
CA ASP A 90 -17.69 -21.16 -8.44
C ASP A 90 -18.86 -20.79 -9.40
N CYS A 91 -19.49 -19.64 -9.17
CA CYS A 91 -20.63 -19.21 -9.97
C CYS A 91 -20.22 -18.14 -10.98
N ILE A 92 -20.88 -18.16 -12.14
CA ILE A 92 -20.87 -17.06 -13.10
C ILE A 92 -22.23 -16.37 -13.01
N ILE A 93 -22.24 -15.11 -12.62
CA ILE A 93 -23.46 -14.30 -12.49
C ILE A 93 -23.44 -13.23 -13.56
N GLY A 94 -24.48 -13.21 -14.39
CA GLY A 94 -24.61 -12.31 -15.52
C GLY A 94 -23.83 -12.79 -16.74
N LYS A 95 -23.66 -11.90 -17.71
CA LYS A 95 -22.99 -12.20 -18.97
C LYS A 95 -22.14 -11.02 -19.44
N ALA A 96 -20.93 -11.31 -19.91
CA ALA A 96 -20.04 -10.32 -20.48
C ALA A 96 -20.71 -9.57 -21.66
N GLY A 97 -20.68 -8.24 -21.62
CA GLY A 97 -21.25 -7.37 -22.65
C GLY A 97 -22.78 -7.24 -22.58
N ASP A 98 -23.43 -7.78 -21.55
CA ASP A 98 -24.85 -7.51 -21.31
C ASP A 98 -25.03 -6.05 -20.85
N THR A 99 -26.00 -5.36 -21.45
CA THR A 99 -26.34 -3.98 -21.08
C THR A 99 -27.31 -3.93 -19.91
N ASN A 100 -27.96 -5.05 -19.62
CA ASN A 100 -29.00 -5.16 -18.62
C ASN A 100 -28.43 -5.57 -17.26
N PRO A 101 -28.98 -5.07 -16.14
CA PRO A 101 -28.43 -5.30 -14.82
C PRO A 101 -28.51 -6.78 -14.44
N THR A 102 -27.38 -7.33 -14.01
CA THR A 102 -27.40 -8.53 -13.19
C THR A 102 -26.90 -8.15 -11.80
N GLN A 103 -27.85 -8.01 -10.87
CA GLN A 103 -27.57 -7.57 -9.51
C GLN A 103 -27.72 -8.72 -8.51
N ILE A 104 -26.82 -8.79 -7.54
CA ILE A 104 -27.07 -9.46 -6.27
C ILE A 104 -27.57 -8.37 -5.32
N LEU A 105 -28.85 -8.44 -4.94
CA LEU A 105 -29.45 -7.51 -4.00
C LEU A 105 -29.68 -8.18 -2.66
N SER A 106 -29.20 -7.53 -1.60
CA SER A 106 -29.74 -7.71 -0.25
C SER A 106 -30.51 -6.47 0.14
N SER A 107 -31.81 -6.61 0.40
CA SER A 107 -32.64 -5.50 0.87
C SER A 107 -33.61 -5.94 1.98
N GLY A 108 -33.75 -5.12 3.01
CA GLY A 108 -34.80 -5.26 4.02
C GLY A 108 -34.64 -6.44 4.98
N ALA A 109 -33.44 -6.99 5.16
CA ALA A 109 -33.21 -8.03 6.15
C ALA A 109 -33.18 -7.44 7.58
N THR A 110 -34.17 -7.82 8.38
CA THR A 110 -34.28 -7.40 9.78
C THR A 110 -33.36 -8.21 10.72
N SER A 111 -32.80 -9.32 10.22
CA SER A 111 -31.94 -10.26 10.96
C SER A 111 -30.56 -10.39 10.32
N ALA A 112 -29.61 -11.00 11.05
CA ALA A 112 -28.21 -11.08 10.62
C ALA A 112 -28.09 -11.91 9.34
N LEU A 113 -27.48 -11.33 8.30
CA LEU A 113 -27.26 -11.99 7.01
C LEU A 113 -25.77 -12.07 6.70
N ALA A 114 -25.28 -13.27 6.40
CA ALA A 114 -23.93 -13.46 5.88
C ALA A 114 -23.98 -13.87 4.40
N LEU A 115 -23.57 -12.99 3.48
CA LEU A 115 -23.33 -13.35 2.08
C LEU A 115 -21.84 -13.61 1.89
N ASN A 116 -21.53 -14.78 1.37
CA ASN A 116 -20.16 -15.18 1.07
C ASN A 116 -20.07 -15.54 -0.41
N ILE A 117 -19.17 -14.92 -1.14
CA ILE A 117 -18.93 -15.15 -2.56
C ILE A 117 -17.49 -15.62 -2.70
N PHE A 118 -17.30 -16.79 -3.32
CA PHE A 118 -16.00 -17.44 -3.49
C PHE A 118 -15.82 -17.87 -4.92
N ASP A 119 -14.60 -17.68 -5.46
CA ASP A 119 -14.19 -18.23 -6.76
C ASP A 119 -15.17 -17.94 -7.90
N SER A 120 -15.82 -16.78 -7.87
CA SER A 120 -16.95 -16.47 -8.74
C SER A 120 -16.61 -15.35 -9.72
N VAL A 121 -17.40 -15.25 -10.79
CA VAL A 121 -17.31 -14.14 -11.74
C VAL A 121 -18.66 -13.44 -11.82
N ILE A 122 -18.66 -12.13 -11.62
CA ILE A 122 -19.87 -11.31 -11.66
C ILE A 122 -19.72 -10.30 -12.78
N TYR A 123 -20.60 -10.37 -13.77
CA TYR A 123 -20.71 -9.41 -14.86
C TYR A 123 -21.89 -8.48 -14.61
N GLY A 124 -21.63 -7.18 -14.66
CA GLY A 124 -22.67 -6.15 -14.74
C GLY A 124 -22.42 -5.19 -15.90
N SER A 125 -23.28 -4.18 -16.02
CA SER A 125 -23.17 -3.18 -17.07
C SER A 125 -22.71 -1.83 -16.51
N ASN A 126 -22.09 -1.00 -17.35
CA ASN A 126 -21.59 0.34 -17.00
C ASN A 126 -22.59 1.27 -16.29
N ALA A 127 -23.88 1.03 -16.48
CA ALA A 127 -24.94 1.86 -15.91
C ALA A 127 -25.42 1.36 -14.53
N HIS A 128 -25.04 0.15 -14.11
CA HIS A 128 -25.72 -0.53 -13.01
C HIS A 128 -24.79 -1.33 -12.09
N LEU A 129 -25.23 -1.47 -10.84
CA LEU A 129 -24.53 -2.18 -9.76
C LEU A 129 -24.46 -3.68 -10.07
N GLY A 130 -23.39 -4.36 -9.66
CA GLY A 130 -23.28 -5.83 -9.64
C GLY A 130 -23.68 -6.40 -8.28
N ILE A 131 -23.31 -5.71 -7.19
CA ILE A 131 -23.70 -6.04 -5.83
C ILE A 131 -24.28 -4.78 -5.20
N SER A 132 -25.47 -4.91 -4.60
CA SER A 132 -26.10 -3.90 -3.78
C SER A 132 -26.43 -4.49 -2.41
N TRP A 133 -25.80 -3.95 -1.38
CA TRP A 133 -25.91 -4.45 -0.02
C TRP A 133 -26.54 -3.38 0.87
N SER A 134 -27.84 -3.53 1.19
CA SER A 134 -28.62 -2.46 1.83
C SER A 134 -29.45 -2.88 3.04
N HIS A 135 -29.63 -1.95 3.98
CA HIS A 135 -30.56 -2.05 5.12
C HIS A 135 -30.34 -3.26 6.04
N LEU A 136 -29.08 -3.55 6.39
CA LEU A 136 -28.73 -4.67 7.25
C LEU A 136 -28.47 -4.23 8.69
N ASN A 137 -28.47 -5.20 9.60
CA ASN A 137 -28.22 -4.97 11.01
C ASN A 137 -26.76 -5.22 11.38
N ALA A 138 -26.44 -4.88 12.64
CA ALA A 138 -25.09 -4.85 13.18
C ALA A 138 -24.28 -6.17 13.14
N SER A 139 -24.91 -7.27 12.71
CA SER A 139 -24.36 -8.63 12.72
C SER A 139 -24.29 -9.25 11.33
N SER A 140 -24.58 -8.48 10.28
CA SER A 140 -24.46 -8.94 8.90
C SER A 140 -23.01 -8.92 8.43
N ALA A 141 -22.68 -9.75 7.45
CA ALA A 141 -21.35 -9.80 6.86
C ALA A 141 -21.43 -10.00 5.35
N LEU A 142 -20.56 -9.30 4.63
CA LEU A 142 -20.34 -9.53 3.21
C LEU A 142 -18.87 -9.94 3.03
N ASN A 143 -18.65 -11.18 2.59
CA ASN A 143 -17.33 -11.71 2.31
C ASN A 143 -17.23 -12.01 0.82
N ILE A 144 -16.31 -11.35 0.12
CA ILE A 144 -16.00 -11.58 -1.29
C ILE A 144 -14.55 -12.04 -1.36
N VAL A 145 -14.32 -13.24 -1.87
CA VAL A 145 -12.99 -13.86 -1.88
C VAL A 145 -12.72 -14.47 -3.25
N GLN A 146 -11.53 -14.23 -3.81
CA GLN A 146 -11.12 -14.84 -5.10
C GLN A 146 -12.17 -14.64 -6.20
N THR A 147 -12.80 -13.47 -6.23
CA THR A 147 -13.93 -13.19 -7.13
C THR A 147 -13.55 -12.07 -8.09
N ASP A 148 -13.84 -12.27 -9.38
CA ASP A 148 -13.68 -11.25 -10.41
C ASP A 148 -15.03 -10.55 -10.64
N ILE A 149 -15.09 -9.24 -10.41
CA ILE A 149 -16.28 -8.42 -10.55
C ILE A 149 -16.05 -7.41 -11.66
N TYR A 150 -16.76 -7.58 -12.77
CA TYR A 150 -16.76 -6.66 -13.91
C TYR A 150 -17.99 -5.74 -13.84
N SER A 151 -18.11 -5.01 -12.73
CA SER A 151 -19.25 -4.12 -12.45
C SER A 151 -18.94 -3.19 -11.27
N LYS A 152 -19.84 -2.23 -11.02
CA LYS A 152 -19.83 -1.40 -9.81
C LYS A 152 -20.32 -2.17 -8.60
N VAL A 153 -19.73 -1.95 -7.44
CA VAL A 153 -20.18 -2.48 -6.15
C VAL A 153 -20.68 -1.33 -5.29
N LEU A 154 -21.93 -1.40 -4.83
CA LEU A 154 -22.49 -0.47 -3.87
C LEU A 154 -22.74 -1.18 -2.55
N ILE A 155 -22.15 -0.61 -1.52
CA ILE A 155 -22.40 -0.97 -0.14
C ILE A 155 -23.13 0.21 0.48
N ASN A 156 -24.36 0.01 0.94
CA ASN A 156 -25.15 1.05 1.61
C ASN A 156 -25.83 0.49 2.87
N SER A 157 -25.08 0.34 3.95
CA SER A 157 -25.50 -0.51 5.09
C SER A 157 -25.56 0.22 6.43
N PRO A 158 -26.59 1.04 6.70
CA PRO A 158 -26.65 2.01 7.80
C PRO A 158 -26.58 1.46 9.23
N ASN A 159 -26.43 0.14 9.42
CA ASN A 159 -26.11 -0.46 10.71
C ASN A 159 -25.16 -1.65 10.54
N VAL A 160 -23.87 -1.42 10.81
CA VAL A 160 -22.74 -2.35 11.04
C VAL A 160 -22.81 -3.74 10.39
N GLY A 161 -22.13 -3.94 9.27
CA GLY A 161 -21.68 -5.27 8.88
C GLY A 161 -20.18 -5.27 8.66
N VAL A 162 -19.51 -6.40 8.93
CA VAL A 162 -18.12 -6.58 8.50
C VAL A 162 -18.13 -6.86 7.00
N ILE A 163 -17.40 -6.05 6.24
CA ILE A 163 -17.26 -6.26 4.80
C ILE A 163 -15.80 -6.58 4.51
N ASP A 164 -15.56 -7.77 3.99
CA ASP A 164 -14.23 -8.25 3.63
C ASP A 164 -14.20 -8.57 2.13
N ILE A 165 -13.31 -7.89 1.39
CA ILE A 165 -12.98 -8.19 -0.01
C ILE A 165 -11.53 -8.67 -0.03
N LYS A 166 -11.28 -9.90 -0.47
CA LYS A 166 -9.95 -10.52 -0.41
C LYS A 166 -9.59 -11.21 -1.70
N GLU A 167 -8.34 -11.07 -2.14
CA GLU A 167 -7.81 -11.82 -3.30
C GLU A 167 -8.69 -11.65 -4.56
N SER A 168 -9.37 -10.51 -4.69
CA SER A 168 -10.43 -10.30 -5.67
C SER A 168 -10.04 -9.20 -6.66
N ARG A 169 -10.69 -9.17 -7.81
CA ARG A 169 -10.53 -8.09 -8.78
C ARG A 169 -11.83 -7.37 -9.04
N LEU A 170 -11.83 -6.05 -8.95
CA LEU A 170 -12.91 -5.19 -9.38
C LEU A 170 -12.44 -4.44 -10.61
N HIS A 171 -13.16 -4.62 -11.71
CA HIS A 171 -12.86 -4.02 -13.00
C HIS A 171 -14.02 -3.12 -13.43
N ALA A 172 -13.78 -1.82 -13.56
CA ALA A 172 -14.71 -0.92 -14.24
C ALA A 172 -14.76 -1.28 -15.71
N THR A 173 -15.98 -1.33 -16.25
CA THR A 173 -16.21 -1.39 -17.69
C THR A 173 -16.31 0.02 -18.31
N GLY A 174 -16.09 1.10 -17.55
CA GLY A 174 -16.37 2.50 -17.92
C GLY A 174 -15.90 3.56 -16.90
N ALA A 175 -16.29 4.83 -17.09
CA ALA A 175 -15.86 5.92 -16.20
C ALA A 175 -16.75 6.06 -14.94
N GLY A 176 -16.12 6.21 -13.77
CA GLY A 176 -16.74 6.51 -12.47
C GLY A 176 -16.49 5.45 -11.39
N GLN A 177 -16.94 5.74 -10.17
CA GLN A 177 -16.86 4.90 -8.97
C GLN A 177 -17.06 3.40 -9.24
N GLU A 178 -16.07 2.60 -8.84
CA GLU A 178 -16.12 1.14 -8.88
C GLU A 178 -16.67 0.56 -7.58
N LEU A 179 -16.23 1.12 -6.45
CA LEU A 179 -16.64 0.71 -5.13
C LEU A 179 -17.14 1.95 -4.37
N LEU A 180 -18.46 2.05 -4.22
CA LEU A 180 -19.09 3.09 -3.42
C LEU A 180 -19.49 2.51 -2.06
N ILE A 181 -18.94 3.08 -1.00
CA ILE A 181 -19.17 2.68 0.38
C ILE A 181 -19.91 3.81 1.09
N THR A 182 -21.19 3.59 1.38
CA THR A 182 -22.04 4.51 2.13
C THR A 182 -22.53 3.84 3.42
N ASP A 183 -22.47 4.58 4.52
CA ASP A 183 -22.93 4.16 5.85
C ASP A 183 -22.38 2.78 6.33
N ALA A 184 -21.10 2.45 6.11
CA ALA A 184 -20.50 1.19 6.56
C ALA A 184 -19.38 1.40 7.60
N ASP A 185 -19.53 0.80 8.77
CA ASP A 185 -18.56 0.91 9.88
C ASP A 185 -17.14 0.45 9.52
N THR A 186 -16.98 -0.70 8.87
CA THR A 186 -15.66 -1.26 8.55
C THR A 186 -15.68 -2.06 7.26
N VAL A 187 -14.87 -1.64 6.30
CA VAL A 187 -14.59 -2.33 5.05
C VAL A 187 -13.11 -2.69 5.01
N THR A 188 -12.79 -3.97 4.89
CA THR A 188 -11.42 -4.43 4.67
C THR A 188 -11.28 -4.96 3.26
N ILE A 189 -10.29 -4.45 2.55
CA ILE A 189 -9.90 -4.89 1.22
C ILE A 189 -8.46 -5.35 1.32
N ALA A 190 -8.17 -6.60 0.95
CA ALA A 190 -6.83 -7.16 1.06
C ALA A 190 -6.45 -7.95 -0.19
N ASN A 191 -5.18 -7.87 -0.61
CA ASN A 191 -4.64 -8.65 -1.73
C ASN A 191 -5.50 -8.51 -3.01
N SER A 192 -6.12 -7.34 -3.22
CA SER A 192 -7.13 -7.15 -4.27
C SER A 192 -6.72 -6.06 -5.24
N GLU A 193 -7.22 -6.16 -6.47
CA GLU A 193 -7.00 -5.20 -7.56
C GLU A 193 -8.32 -4.48 -7.83
N ILE A 194 -8.30 -3.15 -7.82
CA ILE A 194 -9.44 -2.28 -8.08
C ILE A 194 -9.00 -1.30 -9.17
N ASP A 195 -9.47 -1.54 -10.39
CA ASP A 195 -9.04 -0.80 -11.59
C ASP A 195 -9.65 0.60 -11.71
N GLY A 196 -10.24 1.11 -10.65
CA GLY A 196 -10.93 2.39 -10.64
C GLY A 196 -11.01 2.98 -9.25
N GLU A 197 -12.14 3.60 -8.97
CA GLU A 197 -12.28 4.52 -7.84
C GLU A 197 -13.02 3.85 -6.67
N ILE A 198 -12.43 3.97 -5.48
CA ILE A 198 -13.10 3.70 -4.20
C ILE A 198 -13.53 5.04 -3.62
N GLU A 199 -14.83 5.21 -3.44
CA GLU A 199 -15.41 6.38 -2.77
C GLU A 199 -16.07 5.98 -1.45
N GLN A 200 -15.72 6.70 -0.38
CA GLN A 200 -16.37 6.58 0.92
C GLN A 200 -17.11 7.88 1.26
N THR A 201 -18.38 7.73 1.65
CA THR A 201 -19.25 8.85 2.04
C THR A 201 -19.83 8.67 3.45
N ASP A 202 -19.20 7.86 4.31
CA ASP A 202 -19.61 7.67 5.70
C ASP A 202 -18.63 8.32 6.68
N ILE A 203 -19.18 9.25 7.48
CA ILE A 203 -18.52 10.01 8.54
C ILE A 203 -17.96 9.15 9.70
N ASN A 204 -18.39 7.89 9.83
CA ASN A 204 -17.86 6.97 10.86
C ASN A 204 -17.19 5.73 10.27
N GLY A 205 -17.19 5.58 8.95
CA GLY A 205 -16.71 4.37 8.30
C GLY A 205 -15.19 4.26 8.32
N GLN A 206 -14.68 3.03 8.41
CA GLN A 206 -13.26 2.73 8.27
C GLN A 206 -13.01 1.82 7.08
N THR A 207 -12.28 2.30 6.09
CA THR A 207 -11.81 1.48 4.96
C THR A 207 -10.34 1.13 5.16
N VAL A 208 -10.03 -0.16 5.24
CA VAL A 208 -8.68 -0.70 5.41
C VAL A 208 -8.24 -1.38 4.12
N LEU A 209 -7.19 -0.87 3.48
CA LEU A 209 -6.57 -1.47 2.30
C LEU A 209 -5.25 -2.14 2.70
N ARG A 210 -5.02 -3.38 2.25
CA ARG A 210 -3.79 -4.13 2.51
C ARG A 210 -3.31 -4.83 1.26
N GLU A 211 -2.10 -4.54 0.78
CA GLU A 211 -1.53 -5.24 -0.39
C GLU A 211 -2.44 -5.11 -1.64
N CYS A 212 -3.06 -3.93 -1.79
CA CYS A 212 -4.00 -3.67 -2.89
C CYS A 212 -3.36 -2.87 -4.02
N TYR A 213 -3.87 -3.03 -5.24
CA TYR A 213 -3.67 -2.07 -6.34
C TYR A 213 -4.98 -1.30 -6.53
N VAL A 214 -4.93 0.04 -6.49
CA VAL A 214 -6.11 0.90 -6.64
C VAL A 214 -5.79 2.10 -7.52
N ASN A 215 -6.70 2.50 -8.41
CA ASN A 215 -6.53 3.75 -9.15
C ASN A 215 -6.82 4.95 -8.25
N ASP A 216 -8.07 5.22 -7.89
CA ASP A 216 -8.44 6.43 -7.15
C ASP A 216 -9.05 6.10 -5.77
N LEU A 217 -8.76 6.94 -4.77
CA LEU A 217 -9.33 6.90 -3.43
C LEU A 217 -9.90 8.27 -3.08
N ILE A 218 -11.21 8.34 -2.85
CA ILE A 218 -11.90 9.59 -2.54
C ILE A 218 -12.66 9.44 -1.22
N ASP A 219 -12.34 10.30 -0.24
CA ASP A 219 -13.08 10.46 1.01
C ASP A 219 -13.86 11.77 0.99
N ILE A 220 -15.19 11.68 0.92
CA ILE A 220 -16.07 12.84 0.82
C ILE A 220 -16.65 13.24 2.18
N ASP A 221 -16.72 12.31 3.15
CA ASP A 221 -17.43 12.51 4.41
C ASP A 221 -16.69 11.89 5.59
N ALA A 222 -15.86 12.69 6.26
CA ALA A 222 -15.05 12.45 7.47
C ALA A 222 -14.71 11.02 7.91
N GLY A 223 -14.55 10.11 6.97
CA GLY A 223 -14.26 8.72 7.20
C GLY A 223 -12.81 8.52 7.65
N ALA A 224 -12.43 7.25 7.77
CA ALA A 224 -11.02 6.91 7.91
C ALA A 224 -10.58 5.89 6.86
N PHE A 225 -9.52 6.23 6.12
CA PHE A 225 -8.79 5.29 5.27
C PHE A 225 -7.48 4.86 5.95
N TYR A 226 -7.25 3.56 6.02
CA TYR A 226 -5.98 2.98 6.48
C TYR A 226 -5.39 2.11 5.37
N ILE A 227 -4.27 2.51 4.82
CA ILE A 227 -3.71 1.94 3.60
C ILE A 227 -2.33 1.37 3.94
N TYR A 228 -2.14 0.07 3.75
CA TYR A 228 -0.93 -0.66 4.10
C TYR A 228 -0.38 -1.43 2.91
N ASP A 229 0.90 -1.26 2.61
CA ASP A 229 1.63 -2.08 1.62
C ASP A 229 0.94 -2.09 0.24
N SER A 230 0.26 -1.00 -0.13
CA SER A 230 -0.57 -0.90 -1.34
C SER A 230 0.08 -0.05 -2.44
N HIS A 231 -0.34 -0.26 -3.68
CA HIS A 231 -0.01 0.57 -4.83
C HIS A 231 -1.23 1.40 -5.22
N ILE A 232 -1.11 2.73 -5.22
CA ILE A 232 -2.17 3.65 -5.65
C ILE A 232 -1.67 4.46 -6.84
N THR A 233 -2.36 4.41 -7.97
CA THR A 233 -1.87 5.03 -9.22
C THR A 233 -2.50 6.36 -9.57
N GLY A 234 -3.69 6.61 -9.07
CA GLY A 234 -4.48 7.83 -9.25
C GLY A 234 -4.49 8.71 -8.00
N ILE A 235 -5.59 9.44 -7.82
CA ILE A 235 -5.70 10.50 -6.82
C ILE A 235 -6.11 9.91 -5.47
N ILE A 236 -5.48 10.39 -4.41
CA ILE A 236 -5.97 10.26 -3.03
C ILE A 236 -6.50 11.64 -2.63
N ASP A 237 -7.82 11.77 -2.53
CA ASP A 237 -8.48 13.02 -2.16
C ASP A 237 -9.21 12.85 -0.82
N ASN A 238 -8.77 13.60 0.20
CA ASN A 238 -9.46 13.70 1.48
C ASN A 238 -10.12 15.07 1.58
N ASP A 239 -11.29 15.20 0.96
CA ASP A 239 -11.96 16.48 0.78
C ASP A 239 -12.66 16.99 2.06
N SER A 240 -12.62 16.18 3.13
CA SER A 240 -13.41 16.34 4.35
C SER A 240 -12.54 16.37 5.63
N VAL A 241 -13.18 16.34 6.81
CA VAL A 241 -12.50 16.26 8.11
C VAL A 241 -12.04 14.85 8.49
N GLY A 242 -11.88 13.98 7.49
CA GLY A 242 -11.52 12.57 7.63
C GLY A 242 -10.06 12.32 7.96
N LEU A 243 -9.75 11.07 8.31
CA LEU A 243 -8.41 10.58 8.63
C LEU A 243 -7.90 9.67 7.52
N VAL A 244 -6.80 10.04 6.87
CA VAL A 244 -6.10 9.14 5.93
C VAL A 244 -4.76 8.73 6.53
N GLN A 245 -4.51 7.43 6.64
CA GLN A 245 -3.21 6.90 7.05
C GLN A 245 -2.65 5.96 6.00
N ILE A 246 -1.42 6.22 5.56
CA ILE A 246 -0.74 5.46 4.51
C ILE A 246 0.57 4.91 5.07
N TYR A 247 0.81 3.60 4.93
CA TYR A 247 1.95 2.90 5.50
C TYR A 247 2.58 1.99 4.44
N ASN A 248 3.90 2.12 4.22
CA ASN A 248 4.67 1.26 3.31
C ASN A 248 4.09 1.17 1.88
N SER A 249 3.37 2.20 1.43
CA SER A 249 2.67 2.18 0.14
C SER A 249 3.44 2.95 -0.92
N TYR A 250 3.12 2.66 -2.18
CA TYR A 250 3.65 3.37 -3.34
C TYR A 250 2.50 4.10 -4.04
N VAL A 251 2.63 5.42 -4.19
CA VAL A 251 1.58 6.29 -4.73
C VAL A 251 2.15 7.08 -5.91
N THR A 252 1.60 6.90 -7.12
CA THR A 252 2.07 7.64 -8.30
C THR A 252 1.25 8.88 -8.62
N GLY A 253 -0.03 8.88 -8.23
CA GLY A 253 -0.91 10.03 -8.48
C GLY A 253 -0.84 11.08 -7.38
N ALA A 254 -1.71 12.09 -7.51
CA ALA A 254 -1.73 13.23 -6.60
C ALA A 254 -2.34 12.85 -5.25
N VAL A 255 -1.84 13.47 -4.19
CA VAL A 255 -2.43 13.35 -2.85
C VAL A 255 -2.85 14.74 -2.39
N ASP A 256 -4.15 14.94 -2.15
CA ASP A 256 -4.72 16.19 -1.68
C ASP A 256 -5.41 15.98 -0.32
N SER A 257 -5.11 16.85 0.63
CA SER A 257 -5.88 16.98 1.86
C SER A 257 -6.72 18.26 1.77
N GLY A 258 -7.98 18.08 1.43
CA GLY A 258 -9.03 19.09 1.51
C GLY A 258 -9.42 19.45 2.94
N ALA A 259 -10.62 19.96 3.12
CA ALA A 259 -11.02 20.82 4.24
C ALA A 259 -10.80 20.20 5.64
N ALA A 260 -9.74 20.61 6.34
CA ALA A 260 -9.43 20.30 7.74
C ALA A 260 -9.26 18.80 8.09
N GLY A 261 -9.08 17.92 7.09
CA GLY A 261 -8.73 16.52 7.28
C GLY A 261 -7.31 16.31 7.83
N THR A 262 -7.05 15.12 8.37
CA THR A 262 -5.72 14.73 8.86
C THR A 262 -5.16 13.60 8.02
N MET A 263 -3.90 13.74 7.63
CA MET A 263 -3.20 12.73 6.85
C MET A 263 -1.90 12.31 7.54
N THR A 264 -1.67 11.01 7.67
CA THR A 264 -0.44 10.45 8.22
C THR A 264 0.20 9.53 7.19
N LEU A 265 1.36 9.91 6.68
CA LEU A 265 2.10 9.16 5.67
C LEU A 265 3.32 8.53 6.35
N VAL A 266 3.51 7.22 6.21
CA VAL A 266 4.59 6.48 6.87
C VAL A 266 5.29 5.55 5.89
N ASN A 267 6.62 5.61 5.80
CA ASN A 267 7.46 4.72 4.99
C ASN A 267 6.97 4.52 3.54
N SER A 268 6.32 5.54 2.97
CA SER A 268 5.62 5.44 1.68
C SER A 268 6.30 6.31 0.62
N PHE A 269 6.22 5.91 -0.64
CA PHE A 269 6.84 6.64 -1.76
C PHE A 269 5.78 7.32 -2.61
N PHE A 270 5.96 8.61 -2.92
CA PHE A 270 4.99 9.44 -3.64
C PHE A 270 5.65 10.08 -4.88
N GLU A 271 5.31 9.61 -6.08
CA GLU A 271 5.80 10.24 -7.32
C GLU A 271 5.02 11.48 -7.71
N GLY A 272 3.72 11.49 -7.41
CA GLY A 272 2.83 12.61 -7.67
C GLY A 272 3.00 13.74 -6.67
N ALA A 273 2.35 14.86 -6.97
CA ALA A 273 2.35 16.01 -6.08
C ALA A 273 1.56 15.69 -4.79
N VAL A 274 2.10 16.13 -3.66
CA VAL A 274 1.39 16.13 -2.37
C VAL A 274 1.05 17.56 -1.98
N SER A 275 -0.23 17.82 -1.78
CA SER A 275 -0.81 19.16 -1.55
C SER A 275 -1.62 19.19 -0.26
N GLU A 276 -1.33 20.16 0.60
CA GLU A 276 -2.15 20.51 1.76
C GLU A 276 -2.88 21.82 1.47
N THR A 277 -4.22 21.79 1.49
CA THR A 277 -5.03 22.99 1.27
C THR A 277 -5.45 23.63 2.60
N VAL A 278 -6.01 22.84 3.54
CA VAL A 278 -6.48 23.33 4.87
C VAL A 278 -6.21 22.33 6.01
N GLY A 279 -6.03 21.05 5.69
CA GLY A 279 -5.79 19.96 6.65
C GLY A 279 -4.41 19.96 7.31
N ALA A 280 -4.03 18.81 7.88
CA ALA A 280 -2.70 18.59 8.42
C ALA A 280 -2.08 17.32 7.85
N ILE A 281 -0.93 17.44 7.19
CA ILE A 281 -0.16 16.29 6.70
C ILE A 281 1.04 16.04 7.62
N THR A 282 1.05 14.88 8.28
CA THR A 282 2.20 14.36 9.02
C THR A 282 2.88 13.30 8.19
N THR A 283 4.21 13.36 8.05
CA THR A 283 4.97 12.39 7.24
C THR A 283 6.07 11.75 8.07
N ARG A 284 6.35 10.47 7.83
CA ARG A 284 7.37 9.74 8.56
C ARG A 284 7.97 8.61 7.72
N GLY A 285 9.11 8.79 7.07
CA GLY A 285 9.69 7.73 6.20
C GLY A 285 9.37 7.90 4.74
N CYS A 286 8.79 9.03 4.35
CA CYS A 286 8.22 9.20 3.04
C CYS A 286 9.14 9.93 2.07
N SER A 287 9.18 9.47 0.83
CA SER A 287 9.93 10.09 -0.27
C SER A 287 8.97 10.78 -1.24
N PHE A 288 9.33 11.98 -1.69
CA PHE A 288 8.50 12.84 -2.56
C PHE A 288 9.29 13.39 -3.76
N PRO A 289 9.73 12.56 -4.71
CA PRO A 289 10.45 13.04 -5.91
C PRO A 289 9.65 14.05 -6.75
N GLY A 290 8.31 14.00 -6.73
CA GLY A 290 7.44 14.97 -7.41
C GLY A 290 7.34 16.35 -6.73
N GLY A 291 7.89 16.49 -5.52
CA GLY A 291 7.82 17.70 -4.72
C GLY A 291 6.51 17.88 -3.95
N ILE A 292 6.49 18.90 -3.09
CA ILE A 292 5.38 19.24 -2.19
C ILE A 292 5.00 20.69 -2.46
N SER A 293 3.73 20.96 -2.81
CA SER A 293 3.29 22.29 -3.27
C SER A 293 2.84 23.22 -2.12
N SER A 294 2.38 22.68 -0.99
CA SER A 294 2.07 23.43 0.22
C SER A 294 1.94 22.48 1.42
N ILE A 295 2.64 22.75 2.52
CA ILE A 295 2.42 22.14 3.84
C ILE A 295 2.53 23.26 4.87
N ALA A 296 1.47 23.58 5.60
CA ALA A 296 1.50 24.64 6.62
C ALA A 296 2.13 24.15 7.93
N THR A 297 2.21 22.83 8.16
CA THR A 297 2.72 22.28 9.42
C THR A 297 3.47 20.96 9.26
N LEU A 298 4.71 21.03 8.77
CA LEU A 298 5.65 19.91 8.82
C LEU A 298 6.18 19.77 10.26
N THR A 299 5.45 19.07 11.14
CA THR A 299 5.90 18.88 12.55
C THR A 299 6.93 17.77 12.74
N SER A 300 7.25 17.01 11.71
CA SER A 300 8.43 16.14 11.71
C SER A 300 8.71 15.65 10.29
N LYS A 301 9.78 16.13 9.66
CA LYS A 301 10.42 15.37 8.57
C LYS A 301 11.23 14.27 9.25
N GLN A 302 10.58 13.16 9.61
CA GLN A 302 11.30 12.04 10.21
C GLN A 302 11.15 10.82 9.33
N PHE A 303 12.10 10.63 8.42
CA PHE A 303 12.30 9.31 7.87
C PHE A 303 12.63 8.32 8.99
N ILE A 304 11.75 7.33 9.28
CA ILE A 304 12.04 6.31 10.30
C ILE A 304 12.13 4.91 9.68
N LEU A 305 13.31 4.60 9.18
CA LEU A 305 13.99 3.35 9.54
C LEU A 305 14.56 3.55 10.97
N PRO A 306 14.96 2.52 11.74
CA PRO A 306 15.58 2.78 13.04
C PRO A 306 16.79 3.72 12.86
N GLY A 307 16.65 4.94 13.39
CA GLY A 307 17.50 6.09 13.06
C GLY A 307 16.83 7.09 12.10
N THR A 308 16.73 8.36 12.49
CA THR A 308 16.27 9.46 11.61
C THR A 308 17.07 9.44 10.32
N VAL A 309 16.43 9.56 9.16
CA VAL A 309 17.16 9.73 7.88
C VAL A 309 17.25 11.21 7.51
N PHE A 310 18.47 11.66 7.21
CA PHE A 310 18.75 12.98 6.66
C PHE A 310 19.19 12.88 5.21
N THR A 311 18.70 13.77 4.35
CA THR A 311 19.12 13.80 2.94
C THR A 311 20.13 14.91 2.67
N ILE A 312 21.20 14.59 1.93
CA ILE A 312 22.30 15.50 1.61
C ILE A 312 22.46 15.56 0.08
N GLY A 313 22.31 16.74 -0.52
CA GLY A 313 22.44 16.93 -1.96
C GLY A 313 21.48 17.95 -2.54
N THR A 314 21.45 18.05 -3.87
CA THR A 314 20.55 18.95 -4.58
C THR A 314 19.10 18.53 -4.33
N GLY A 315 18.32 19.39 -3.65
CA GLY A 315 16.96 19.07 -3.23
C GLY A 315 16.84 18.28 -1.92
N GLY A 316 17.96 18.01 -1.24
CA GLY A 316 17.98 17.39 0.09
C GLY A 316 17.79 18.39 1.24
N ASP A 317 17.67 17.86 2.47
CA ASP A 317 17.55 18.66 3.70
C ASP A 317 18.80 19.50 3.97
N TYR A 318 19.97 19.00 3.54
CA TYR A 318 21.25 19.71 3.62
C TYR A 318 21.92 19.76 2.24
N PRO A 319 22.63 20.85 1.90
CA PRO A 319 23.37 20.92 0.64
C PRO A 319 24.57 19.95 0.66
N ALA A 320 24.93 19.35 -0.49
CA ALA A 320 26.16 18.55 -0.67
C ALA A 320 27.43 19.43 -0.66
N THR A 321 27.71 19.99 0.50
CA THR A 321 28.89 20.80 0.79
C THR A 321 29.44 20.37 2.14
N TYR A 322 30.71 20.66 2.41
CA TYR A 322 31.32 20.43 3.72
C TYR A 322 30.45 20.96 4.88
N ALA A 323 29.95 22.20 4.75
CA ALA A 323 29.11 22.83 5.77
C ALA A 323 27.75 22.11 5.94
N GLY A 324 27.15 21.65 4.84
CA GLY A 324 25.88 20.91 4.88
C GLY A 324 26.03 19.53 5.52
N ILE A 325 27.07 18.78 5.19
CA ILE A 325 27.34 17.47 5.80
C ILE A 325 27.63 17.61 7.30
N THR A 326 28.43 18.62 7.68
CA THR A 326 28.77 18.87 9.09
C THR A 326 27.54 19.26 9.90
N ALA A 327 26.68 20.13 9.34
CA ALA A 327 25.41 20.50 9.99
C ALA A 327 24.47 19.28 10.14
N CYS A 328 24.40 18.44 9.12
CA CYS A 328 23.62 17.20 9.15
C CYS A 328 24.07 16.25 10.28
N ILE A 329 25.38 16.02 10.41
CA ILE A 329 25.95 15.20 11.50
C ILE A 329 25.69 15.83 12.89
N ALA A 330 25.75 17.16 12.98
CA ALA A 330 25.46 17.87 14.22
C ALA A 330 24.01 17.67 14.67
N ASP A 331 23.06 17.68 13.73
CA ASP A 331 21.63 17.49 13.99
C ASP A 331 21.24 16.01 14.18
N ALA A 332 22.02 15.08 13.63
CA ALA A 332 21.76 13.64 13.73
C ALA A 332 21.89 13.07 15.16
N ASN A 333 21.12 12.05 15.49
CA ASN A 333 21.28 11.24 16.70
C ASN A 333 22.09 9.97 16.41
N ALA A 334 22.49 9.25 17.46
CA ALA A 334 23.16 7.97 17.28
C ALA A 334 22.23 6.95 16.60
N ASN A 335 22.77 6.23 15.62
CA ASN A 335 22.17 5.28 14.69
C ASN A 335 21.33 5.90 13.56
N ASP A 336 21.32 7.23 13.42
CA ASP A 336 20.65 7.90 12.31
C ASP A 336 21.36 7.61 10.97
N THR A 337 20.59 7.70 9.88
CA THR A 337 21.08 7.42 8.52
C THR A 337 21.21 8.71 7.71
N LEU A 338 22.29 8.90 6.98
CA LEU A 338 22.53 10.04 6.10
C LEU A 338 22.56 9.54 4.65
N ILE A 339 21.58 9.93 3.84
CA ILE A 339 21.48 9.55 2.42
C ILE A 339 22.03 10.68 1.54
N PHE A 340 22.96 10.35 0.67
CA PHE A 340 23.53 11.27 -0.31
C PHE A 340 22.83 11.11 -1.66
N LEU A 341 22.27 12.20 -2.16
CA LEU A 341 21.45 12.24 -3.37
C LEU A 341 22.27 12.52 -4.63
N ASP A 342 23.38 13.24 -4.48
CA ASP A 342 24.23 13.64 -5.60
C ASP A 342 25.22 12.53 -5.98
N ASP A 343 25.61 12.48 -7.25
CA ASP A 343 26.53 11.46 -7.78
C ASP A 343 28.00 11.75 -7.43
N ALA A 344 28.35 12.99 -7.11
CA ALA A 344 29.72 13.37 -6.73
C ALA A 344 29.76 14.63 -5.86
N PHE A 345 30.72 14.68 -4.94
CA PHE A 345 31.02 15.85 -4.14
C PHE A 345 32.51 15.98 -3.81
N THR A 346 32.96 17.24 -3.71
CA THR A 346 34.35 17.59 -3.43
C THR A 346 34.44 18.32 -2.10
N ILE A 347 35.29 17.83 -1.20
CA ILE A 347 35.55 18.41 0.12
C ILE A 347 36.91 19.08 0.07
N ALA A 348 36.90 20.41 0.02
CA ALA A 348 38.05 21.17 -0.43
C ALA A 348 39.04 21.61 0.66
N THR A 349 38.60 21.69 1.92
CA THR A 349 39.33 22.49 2.93
C THR A 349 39.31 21.95 4.36
N ALA A 350 38.64 20.83 4.65
CA ALA A 350 38.48 20.34 6.02
C ALA A 350 38.05 18.87 6.10
N THR A 351 38.35 18.24 7.23
CA THR A 351 37.95 16.88 7.61
C THR A 351 36.52 16.84 8.14
N ILE A 352 35.76 15.80 7.81
CA ILE A 352 34.42 15.55 8.37
C ILE A 352 34.54 14.78 9.68
N ASP A 353 34.14 15.40 10.79
CA ASP A 353 34.13 14.77 12.11
C ASP A 353 32.84 13.97 12.36
N VAL A 354 32.96 12.64 12.48
CA VAL A 354 31.88 11.71 12.82
C VAL A 354 31.92 11.39 14.31
N THR A 355 31.21 12.19 15.10
CA THR A 355 31.20 12.13 16.58
C THR A 355 30.11 11.21 17.15
N LYS A 356 29.28 10.61 16.30
CA LYS A 356 28.15 9.74 16.68
C LYS A 356 28.19 8.49 15.81
N ALA A 357 27.68 7.37 16.32
CA ALA A 357 27.49 6.16 15.53
C ALA A 357 26.43 6.43 14.45
N LEU A 358 26.77 6.42 13.17
CA LEU A 358 25.87 6.83 12.07
C LEU A 358 25.94 5.88 10.87
N ARG A 359 24.89 5.85 10.05
CA ARG A 359 24.89 5.11 8.78
C ARG A 359 24.90 6.08 7.60
N PHE A 360 25.97 6.12 6.84
CA PHE A 360 26.08 6.88 5.60
C PHE A 360 25.71 5.95 4.43
N LYS A 361 24.87 6.42 3.51
CA LYS A 361 24.47 5.66 2.32
C LYS A 361 24.38 6.54 1.07
N SER A 362 24.90 6.06 -0.05
CA SER A 362 24.61 6.65 -1.37
C SER A 362 23.24 6.18 -1.88
N LEU A 363 22.43 7.10 -2.44
CA LEU A 363 21.16 6.74 -3.06
C LEU A 363 21.35 5.96 -4.37
N ASN A 364 22.22 6.47 -5.24
CA ASN A 364 22.41 5.95 -6.60
C ASN A 364 23.49 4.87 -6.68
N GLY A 365 24.27 4.71 -5.61
CA GLY A 365 25.45 3.84 -5.57
C GLY A 365 26.65 4.45 -6.31
N GLY A 366 27.83 4.35 -5.71
CA GLY A 366 29.06 4.89 -6.27
C GLY A 366 29.16 6.41 -6.19
N THR A 367 28.49 7.05 -5.22
CA THR A 367 28.66 8.50 -5.02
C THR A 367 30.12 8.81 -4.74
N ALA A 368 30.73 9.63 -5.60
CA ALA A 368 32.14 9.97 -5.53
C ALA A 368 32.41 11.07 -4.49
N ILE A 369 33.22 10.79 -3.49
CA ILE A 369 33.69 11.74 -2.49
C ILE A 369 35.16 12.01 -2.70
N THR A 370 35.50 13.23 -3.12
CA THR A 370 36.88 13.62 -3.38
C THR A 370 37.39 14.60 -2.34
N GLY A 371 38.42 14.24 -1.58
CA GLY A 371 39.17 15.16 -0.70
C GLY A 371 40.30 15.86 -1.47
N THR A 372 40.55 17.15 -1.23
CA THR A 372 41.58 17.90 -2.01
C THR A 372 42.80 18.37 -1.20
N THR A 373 42.95 17.99 0.07
CA THR A 373 44.10 18.43 0.90
C THR A 373 44.44 17.43 2.01
N GLY A 374 45.70 16.97 2.07
CA GLY A 374 46.60 16.85 3.24
C GLY A 374 46.18 16.16 4.56
N TRP A 375 44.92 15.74 4.72
CA TRP A 375 44.28 15.35 5.99
C TRP A 375 43.25 14.23 5.75
N ALA A 376 42.82 13.57 6.84
CA ALA A 376 41.69 12.66 6.84
C ALA A 376 40.46 13.26 6.15
N LEU A 377 39.80 12.50 5.27
CA LEU A 377 38.50 12.92 4.73
C LEU A 377 37.40 12.77 5.80
N PHE A 378 37.45 11.69 6.57
CA PHE A 378 36.58 11.43 7.72
C PHE A 378 37.40 11.08 8.96
N THR A 379 37.17 11.78 10.07
CA THR A 379 37.68 11.40 11.40
C THR A 379 36.53 10.85 12.24
N ILE A 380 36.66 9.63 12.73
CA ILE A 380 35.63 8.95 13.53
C ILE A 380 36.07 8.90 14.99
N SER A 381 35.28 9.50 15.88
CA SER A 381 35.69 9.73 17.28
C SER A 381 34.67 9.27 18.34
N HIS A 382 33.57 8.63 17.93
CA HIS A 382 32.63 8.05 18.90
C HIS A 382 33.22 6.79 19.56
N THR A 383 32.96 6.60 20.86
CA THR A 383 33.56 5.52 21.65
C THR A 383 32.70 4.25 21.75
N SER A 384 31.47 4.27 21.25
CA SER A 384 30.56 3.13 21.22
C SER A 384 29.56 3.24 20.07
N GLY A 385 28.92 2.12 19.71
CA GLY A 385 27.98 2.02 18.60
C GLY A 385 28.65 1.63 17.28
N ASN A 386 27.86 1.60 16.20
CA ASN A 386 28.33 1.16 14.89
C ASN A 386 28.22 2.30 13.88
N THR A 387 29.32 2.62 13.22
CA THR A 387 29.30 3.51 12.05
C THR A 387 29.42 2.70 10.78
N ARG A 388 28.63 3.03 9.76
CA ARG A 388 28.59 2.29 8.50
C ARG A 388 28.59 3.23 7.31
N PHE A 389 29.39 2.92 6.30
CA PHE A 389 29.39 3.58 5.00
C PHE A 389 28.97 2.55 3.95
N GLU A 390 27.99 2.89 3.11
CA GLU A 390 27.44 2.01 2.09
C GLU A 390 27.45 2.66 0.71
N ASP A 391 27.99 1.94 -0.27
CA ASP A 391 27.88 2.26 -1.70
C ASP A 391 28.54 3.60 -2.09
N PHE A 392 29.70 3.92 -1.50
CA PHE A 392 30.47 5.14 -1.80
C PHE A 392 31.78 4.87 -2.51
N ASP A 393 32.18 5.84 -3.33
CA ASP A 393 33.49 5.88 -3.95
C ASP A 393 34.33 7.01 -3.32
N PHE A 394 35.30 6.68 -2.48
CA PHE A 394 36.18 7.65 -1.83
C PHE A 394 37.49 7.82 -2.58
N TYR A 395 37.84 9.06 -2.92
CA TYR A 395 39.06 9.40 -3.66
C TYR A 395 39.83 10.52 -2.95
N SER A 396 41.16 10.45 -2.98
CA SER A 396 42.02 11.61 -2.74
C SER A 396 42.35 12.28 -4.08
N ALA A 397 42.32 13.60 -4.13
CA ALA A 397 42.84 14.36 -5.27
C ALA A 397 44.33 14.70 -5.12
N ASP A 398 44.94 14.44 -3.95
CA ASP A 398 46.34 14.73 -3.67
C ASP A 398 47.19 13.44 -3.62
N THR A 399 48.14 13.34 -4.55
CA THR A 399 49.08 12.21 -4.69
C THR A 399 50.33 12.35 -3.81
N ALA A 400 50.48 13.45 -3.05
CA ALA A 400 51.79 13.87 -2.51
C ALA A 400 51.91 13.92 -0.97
N ALA A 401 50.88 13.61 -0.20
CA ALA A 401 50.92 13.66 1.26
C ALA A 401 50.41 12.37 1.92
N THR A 402 50.69 12.22 3.22
CA THR A 402 50.30 11.15 4.15
C THR A 402 48.78 11.06 4.37
N ASP A 403 48.02 11.17 3.30
CA ASP A 403 46.58 11.34 3.32
C ASP A 403 45.92 9.99 3.50
N HIS A 404 45.12 9.85 4.55
CA HIS A 404 44.23 8.72 4.75
C HIS A 404 42.79 9.16 4.48
N ILE A 405 41.96 8.28 3.92
CA ILE A 405 40.53 8.60 3.70
C ILE A 405 39.77 8.55 5.03
N PHE A 406 40.15 7.62 5.90
CA PHE A 406 39.55 7.46 7.22
C PHE A 406 40.63 7.51 8.31
N ASP A 407 40.36 8.31 9.33
CA ASP A 407 41.08 8.34 10.60
C ASP A 407 40.17 7.76 11.70
N PHE A 408 40.66 6.73 12.38
CA PHE A 408 39.96 6.06 13.45
C PHE A 408 40.57 6.26 14.84
N THR A 409 41.60 7.08 15.00
CA THR A 409 42.51 7.13 16.17
C THR A 409 41.84 7.14 17.56
N THR A 410 40.59 7.62 17.67
CA THR A 410 39.84 7.63 18.95
C THR A 410 38.53 6.81 18.95
N ALA A 411 38.23 6.11 17.86
CA ALA A 411 36.98 5.37 17.69
C ALA A 411 36.90 4.12 18.59
N GLY A 412 35.68 3.78 19.00
CA GLY A 412 35.33 2.51 19.63
C GLY A 412 34.05 1.93 19.06
N GLY A 413 33.89 0.60 19.13
CA GLY A 413 32.76 -0.11 18.51
C GLY A 413 33.12 -0.74 17.17
N SER A 414 32.14 -0.87 16.26
CA SER A 414 32.37 -1.47 14.93
C SER A 414 32.20 -0.45 13.82
N ILE A 415 33.11 -0.48 12.84
CA ILE A 415 33.06 0.36 11.65
C ILE A 415 32.89 -0.54 10.45
N PHE A 416 31.87 -0.27 9.64
CA PHE A 416 31.52 -1.06 8.46
C PHE A 416 31.75 -0.22 7.20
N LEU A 417 32.53 -0.77 6.28
CA LEU A 417 32.66 -0.28 4.91
C LEU A 417 32.03 -1.36 4.02
N ASP A 418 30.93 -1.06 3.34
CA ASP A 418 30.15 -2.04 2.58
C ASP A 418 29.92 -1.56 1.15
N ARG A 419 30.41 -2.33 0.17
CA ARG A 419 30.35 -2.00 -1.27
C ARG A 419 30.94 -0.63 -1.60
N CYS A 420 32.03 -0.26 -0.92
CA CYS A 420 32.73 1.00 -1.16
C CYS A 420 33.96 0.81 -2.09
N THR A 421 34.25 1.81 -2.91
CA THR A 421 35.57 1.96 -3.55
C THR A 421 36.39 2.94 -2.75
N ILE A 422 37.64 2.62 -2.41
CA ILE A 422 38.50 3.46 -1.56
C ILE A 422 39.86 3.61 -2.25
N GLY A 423 40.21 4.85 -2.59
CA GLY A 423 41.49 5.23 -3.19
C GLY A 423 41.54 5.04 -4.72
N GLN A 424 42.50 5.71 -5.36
CA GLN A 424 42.88 5.54 -6.76
C GLN A 424 44.22 4.78 -6.90
N PRO A 425 44.48 4.17 -8.08
CA PRO A 425 45.81 3.67 -8.41
C PRO A 425 46.85 4.81 -8.35
N GLY A 426 47.77 4.77 -7.38
CA GLY A 426 48.79 5.79 -7.13
C GLY A 426 48.68 6.51 -5.78
N ASP A 427 47.62 6.27 -5.01
CA ASP A 427 47.47 6.83 -3.66
C ASP A 427 48.47 6.16 -2.68
N THR A 428 49.05 6.97 -1.78
CA THR A 428 50.08 6.51 -0.83
C THR A 428 49.49 5.68 0.31
N LEU A 429 48.28 6.02 0.78
CA LEU A 429 47.56 5.31 1.84
C LEU A 429 46.04 5.44 1.66
N ALA A 430 45.28 4.34 1.76
CA ALA A 430 43.82 4.39 1.66
C ALA A 430 43.13 4.48 3.03
N ILE A 431 43.63 3.72 4.02
CA ILE A 431 43.06 3.64 5.38
C ILE A 431 44.21 3.66 6.40
N GLU A 432 44.12 4.54 7.41
CA GLU A 432 45.05 4.58 8.55
C GLU A 432 44.34 4.13 9.83
N ILE A 433 45.01 3.29 10.61
CA ILE A 433 44.59 2.90 11.96
C ILE A 433 45.82 3.10 12.86
N ASP A 434 45.84 4.15 13.66
CA ASP A 434 46.89 4.38 14.66
C ASP A 434 46.58 3.58 15.92
N VAL A 435 47.25 2.43 16.11
CA VAL A 435 46.97 1.49 17.20
C VAL A 435 47.53 1.98 18.56
N ALA A 436 48.42 2.99 18.55
CA ALA A 436 49.20 3.35 19.73
C ALA A 436 48.37 4.04 20.84
N ASP A 437 47.26 4.70 20.49
CA ASP A 437 46.43 5.50 21.42
C ASP A 437 44.99 4.96 21.60
N HIS A 438 44.66 3.78 21.05
CA HIS A 438 43.32 3.21 21.18
C HIS A 438 43.04 2.62 22.58
N ALA A 439 42.22 3.31 23.36
CA ALA A 439 41.74 2.83 24.66
C ALA A 439 40.59 1.79 24.56
N ASN A 440 39.94 1.65 23.40
CA ASN A 440 38.74 0.85 23.20
C ASN A 440 38.93 -0.21 22.09
N ALA A 441 38.18 -1.32 22.18
CA ALA A 441 38.16 -2.32 21.10
C ALA A 441 37.50 -1.75 19.85
N LEU A 442 38.26 -1.70 18.74
CA LEU A 442 37.80 -1.33 17.41
C LEU A 442 37.66 -2.59 16.55
N VAL A 443 36.53 -2.75 15.87
CA VAL A 443 36.32 -3.79 14.86
C VAL A 443 36.05 -3.11 13.52
N LEU A 444 36.99 -3.20 12.59
CA LEU A 444 36.79 -2.74 11.20
C LEU A 444 36.32 -3.91 10.33
N ILE A 445 35.18 -3.75 9.68
CA ILE A 445 34.54 -4.75 8.82
C ILE A 445 34.46 -4.16 7.41
N ILE A 446 35.15 -4.80 6.48
CA ILE A 446 35.21 -4.40 5.07
C ILE A 446 34.51 -5.50 4.27
N ASN A 447 33.36 -5.17 3.65
CA ASN A 447 32.53 -6.11 2.91
C ASN A 447 32.34 -5.64 1.47
N ASP A 448 32.67 -6.49 0.49
CA ASP A 448 32.51 -6.20 -0.94
C ASP A 448 33.13 -4.87 -1.42
N CYS A 449 34.19 -4.39 -0.76
CA CYS A 449 34.88 -3.15 -1.13
C CYS A 449 36.03 -3.38 -2.12
N ALA A 450 36.28 -2.39 -2.97
CA ALA A 450 37.51 -2.27 -3.77
C ALA A 450 38.46 -1.26 -3.11
N ILE A 451 39.70 -1.66 -2.80
CA ILE A 451 40.69 -0.78 -2.17
C ILE A 451 41.89 -0.64 -3.10
N GLY A 452 42.18 0.58 -3.55
CA GLY A 452 43.31 0.94 -4.41
C GLY A 452 44.36 1.76 -3.64
N GLY A 453 45.64 1.53 -3.94
CA GLY A 453 46.77 2.27 -3.37
C GLY A 453 48.06 1.44 -3.35
N ASP A 454 49.22 2.09 -3.38
CA ASP A 454 50.53 1.41 -3.35
C ASP A 454 50.83 0.79 -1.98
N ASN A 455 50.22 1.31 -0.90
CA ASN A 455 50.16 0.71 0.44
C ASN A 455 48.71 0.74 0.96
N ALA A 456 47.87 -0.17 0.46
CA ALA A 456 46.41 -0.16 0.67
C ALA A 456 45.93 -0.14 2.14
N VAL A 457 46.74 -0.62 3.09
CA VAL A 457 46.48 -0.50 4.54
C VAL A 457 47.83 -0.35 5.24
N ALA A 458 48.07 0.75 5.95
CA ALA A 458 49.18 0.84 6.90
C ALA A 458 48.63 0.69 8.32
N GLN A 459 49.22 -0.25 9.06
CA GLN A 459 49.21 -0.22 10.52
C GLN A 459 50.45 0.55 10.96
N SER A 460 50.29 1.62 11.71
CA SER A 460 51.36 2.25 12.49
C SER A 460 51.37 1.72 13.92
#